data_AF-A0A6A5UJH0-F1
#
_entry.id   AF-A0A6A5UJH0-F1
#
_cell.length_a   1.000
_cell.length_b   1.000
_cell.length_c   1.000
_cell.angle_alpha   90.00
_cell.angle_beta   90.00
_cell.angle_gamma   90.00
#
_symmetry.space_group_name_H-M   'P 1'
#
loop_
_entity.id
_entity.type
_entity.pdbx_description
1 polymer ?
#
loop_
_entity_poly.entity_id
_entity_poly.type
_entity_poly.pdbx_seq_one_letter_code
_entity_poly.pdbx_strand_id
1 'polypeptide(L)'
;MIIGGTVGCPVLGAVIGAGLASPAGIFAETQIADRLIDDPRVRADIQEANAERYIFETFRNMIAAGAASWLAGYLANLNMSQISSFFSRVAVKVVQNKGGNIATDFGAYCVFKYIINALRGGQIKSWEDAEKAFEKAKEEAGEKSEVPSTVLPIAGCKYAIKIWGTNSAFTCVDNTEMRLRYYCGSTTQRFRCTYYEGNMGFICEGADGGKGRYLGYDSYETLSCQAYYQRGWEHINVMSEEGGGYKLWMTKDDHFAPVQKVNTDTVKMMATSTTRVEFVKVG
;
A
#
# COMPACT_ATOMS: atom_id res chain seq x y z
N MET A 1 -0.45 3.84 -16.37
CA MET A 1 -0.84 4.41 -17.69
C MET A 1 -0.22 5.79 -17.77
N ILE A 2 0.77 5.99 -18.65
CA ILE A 2 1.60 7.20 -18.65
C ILE A 2 0.87 8.28 -19.45
N ILE A 3 0.08 9.11 -18.77
CA ILE A 3 -0.57 10.30 -19.36
C ILE A 3 0.48 11.24 -19.99
N GLY A 4 1.71 11.24 -19.48
CA GLY A 4 2.84 11.97 -20.07
C GLY A 4 3.27 11.55 -21.46
N GLY A 5 2.99 10.31 -21.88
CA GLY A 5 3.25 9.87 -23.25
C GLY A 5 2.22 10.39 -24.25
N THR A 6 0.99 10.65 -23.79
CA THR A 6 -0.14 11.07 -24.63
C THR A 6 -0.20 12.59 -24.84
N VAL A 7 0.34 13.37 -23.90
CA VAL A 7 0.33 14.86 -23.96
C VAL A 7 1.60 15.42 -24.60
N GLY A 8 2.59 14.58 -24.96
CA GLY A 8 3.88 15.02 -25.52
C GLY A 8 4.73 15.85 -24.55
N CYS A 9 4.26 16.04 -23.31
CA CYS A 9 4.91 16.79 -22.26
C CYS A 9 4.88 15.95 -20.97
N PRO A 10 6.02 15.36 -20.56
CA PRO A 10 6.13 14.56 -19.34
C PRO A 10 5.73 15.32 -18.08
N VAL A 11 5.90 16.65 -18.07
CA VAL A 11 5.58 17.56 -16.97
C VAL A 11 4.07 17.72 -16.82
N LEU A 12 3.39 18.09 -17.91
CA LEU A 12 1.93 18.18 -17.90
C LEU A 12 1.34 16.81 -17.55
N GLY A 13 1.90 15.72 -18.08
CA GLY A 13 1.45 14.38 -17.76
C GLY A 13 1.69 13.94 -16.32
N ALA A 14 2.77 14.38 -15.67
CA ALA A 14 3.05 14.07 -14.27
C ALA A 14 2.23 14.95 -13.32
N VAL A 15 2.01 16.22 -13.65
CA VAL A 15 1.14 17.16 -12.92
C VAL A 15 -0.32 16.75 -13.05
N ILE A 16 -0.78 16.38 -14.25
CA ILE A 16 -2.11 15.81 -14.49
C ILE A 16 -2.21 14.43 -13.83
N GLY A 17 -1.17 13.61 -13.90
CA GLY A 17 -1.12 12.29 -13.26
C GLY A 17 -1.22 12.37 -11.73
N ALA A 18 -0.48 13.28 -11.10
CA ALA A 18 -0.60 13.57 -9.67
C ALA A 18 -1.96 14.20 -9.33
N GLY A 19 -2.44 15.13 -10.15
CA GLY A 19 -3.77 15.72 -10.04
C GLY A 19 -4.92 14.72 -10.19
N LEU A 20 -4.71 13.60 -10.87
CA LEU A 20 -5.68 12.49 -11.03
C LEU A 20 -5.51 11.38 -9.99
N ALA A 21 -4.31 11.20 -9.41
CA ALA A 21 -4.02 10.19 -8.39
C ALA A 21 -4.30 10.69 -6.96
N SER A 22 -4.14 11.99 -6.71
CA SER A 22 -4.38 12.64 -5.41
C SER A 22 -5.80 13.18 -5.12
N PRO A 23 -6.77 13.30 -6.06
CA PRO A 23 -7.91 14.18 -5.87
C PRO A 23 -9.01 13.63 -4.96
N ALA A 24 -9.22 12.31 -4.85
CA ALA A 24 -10.30 11.81 -3.98
C ALA A 24 -10.00 12.04 -2.48
N GLY A 25 -8.74 11.86 -2.07
CA GLY A 25 -8.28 12.11 -0.70
C GLY A 25 -8.18 13.60 -0.40
N ILE A 26 -7.51 14.38 -1.26
CA ILE A 26 -7.35 15.83 -1.07
C ILE A 26 -8.70 16.54 -1.13
N PHE A 27 -9.62 16.16 -2.02
CA PHE A 27 -10.96 16.75 -2.07
C PHE A 27 -11.78 16.42 -0.83
N ALA A 28 -11.74 15.18 -0.33
CA ALA A 28 -12.41 14.81 0.91
C ALA A 28 -11.80 15.55 2.11
N GLU A 29 -10.48 15.59 2.22
CA GLU A 29 -9.74 16.24 3.31
C GLU A 29 -9.95 17.78 3.27
N THR A 30 -10.01 18.39 2.09
CA THR A 30 -10.31 19.83 1.91
C THR A 30 -11.78 20.13 2.26
N GLN A 31 -12.73 19.29 1.86
CA GLN A 31 -14.14 19.46 2.25
C GLN A 31 -14.35 19.26 3.75
N ILE A 32 -13.60 18.36 4.39
CA ILE A 32 -13.60 18.20 5.85
C ILE A 32 -12.99 19.44 6.52
N ALA A 33 -11.85 19.92 6.04
CA ALA A 33 -11.17 21.10 6.59
C ALA A 33 -12.00 22.38 6.45
N ASP A 34 -12.73 22.54 5.34
CA ASP A 34 -13.53 23.73 5.07
C ASP A 34 -14.92 23.68 5.73
N ARG A 35 -15.50 22.48 5.95
CA ARG A 35 -16.87 22.34 6.48
C ARG A 35 -16.98 21.88 7.92
N LEU A 36 -15.96 21.22 8.46
CA LEU A 36 -16.03 20.55 9.77
C LEU A 36 -14.98 21.05 10.77
N ILE A 37 -13.99 21.82 10.32
CA ILE A 37 -12.90 22.30 11.18
C ILE A 37 -12.98 23.82 11.26
N ASP A 38 -13.47 24.33 12.38
CA ASP A 38 -13.60 25.78 12.61
C ASP A 38 -12.30 26.44 13.08
N ASP A 39 -11.32 25.65 13.54
CA ASP A 39 -10.01 26.16 13.97
C ASP A 39 -9.13 26.53 12.76
N PRO A 40 -8.76 27.81 12.58
CA PRO A 40 -7.95 28.26 11.46
C PRO A 40 -6.55 27.66 11.42
N ARG A 41 -5.98 27.27 12.57
CA ARG A 41 -4.63 26.68 12.65
C ARG A 41 -4.64 25.24 12.14
N VAL A 42 -5.62 24.46 12.60
CA VAL A 42 -5.80 23.07 12.16
C VAL A 42 -6.13 23.02 10.66
N ARG A 43 -6.89 24.00 10.16
CA ARG A 43 -7.16 24.14 8.71
C ARG A 43 -5.89 24.44 7.92
N ALA A 44 -5.03 25.34 8.41
CA ALA A 44 -3.76 25.67 7.77
C ALA A 44 -2.82 24.45 7.72
N ASP A 45 -2.72 23.69 8.82
CA ASP A 45 -1.90 22.48 8.89
C ASP A 45 -2.37 21.40 7.89
N ILE A 46 -3.68 21.24 7.71
CA ILE A 46 -4.25 20.31 6.73
C ILE A 46 -3.99 20.79 5.29
N GLN A 47 -4.10 22.09 5.02
CA GLN A 47 -3.79 22.65 3.71
C GLN A 47 -2.30 22.51 3.37
N GLU A 48 -1.41 22.70 4.34
CA GLU A 48 0.02 22.45 4.19
C GLU A 48 0.28 20.97 3.89
N ALA A 49 -0.25 20.05 4.69
CA ALA A 49 -0.09 18.60 4.47
C ALA A 49 -0.62 18.14 3.09
N ASN A 50 -1.72 18.73 2.62
CA ASN A 50 -2.27 18.47 1.29
C ASN A 50 -1.36 18.97 0.17
N ALA A 51 -0.80 20.17 0.32
CA ALA A 51 0.16 20.72 -0.62
C ALA A 51 1.43 19.86 -0.67
N GLU A 52 1.95 19.46 0.49
CA GLU A 52 3.11 18.58 0.61
C GLU A 52 2.90 17.23 -0.09
N ARG A 53 1.74 16.60 0.13
CA ARG A 53 1.36 15.32 -0.50
C ARG A 53 1.23 15.42 -2.01
N TYR A 54 0.62 16.49 -2.51
CA TYR A 54 0.51 16.76 -3.95
C TYR A 54 1.89 16.96 -4.61
N ILE A 55 2.77 17.72 -3.95
CA ILE A 55 4.13 17.96 -4.41
C ILE A 55 4.93 16.64 -4.43
N PHE A 56 4.83 15.82 -3.38
CA PHE A 56 5.48 14.51 -3.33
C PHE A 56 5.03 13.57 -4.45
N GLU A 57 3.72 13.43 -4.67
CA GLU A 57 3.16 12.59 -5.74
C GLU A 57 3.56 13.08 -7.14
N THR A 58 3.64 14.39 -7.32
CA THR A 58 4.12 15.01 -8.57
C THR A 58 5.58 14.63 -8.81
N PHE A 59 6.45 14.77 -7.81
CA PHE A 59 7.85 14.38 -7.93
C PHE A 59 8.01 12.88 -8.20
N ARG A 60 7.27 12.05 -7.48
CA ARG A 60 7.25 10.60 -7.69
C ARG A 60 6.90 10.24 -9.13
N ASN A 61 5.83 10.81 -9.66
CA ASN A 61 5.38 10.53 -11.02
C ASN A 61 6.37 11.05 -12.08
N MET A 62 7.03 12.18 -11.85
CA MET A 62 8.08 12.70 -12.73
C MET A 62 9.32 11.80 -12.74
N ILE A 63 9.73 11.27 -11.59
CA ILE A 63 10.85 10.33 -11.48
C ILE A 63 10.50 8.99 -12.15
N ALA A 64 9.32 8.44 -11.86
CA ALA A 64 8.82 7.20 -12.45
C ALA A 64 8.70 7.27 -13.98
N ALA A 65 8.36 8.45 -14.52
CA ALA A 65 8.26 8.69 -15.96
C ALA A 65 9.61 8.98 -16.65
N GLY A 66 10.74 8.92 -15.92
CA GLY A 66 12.07 9.20 -16.47
C GLY A 66 12.33 10.68 -16.77
N ALA A 67 11.48 11.60 -16.29
CA ALA A 67 11.60 13.05 -16.52
C ALA A 67 12.51 13.76 -15.51
N ALA A 68 13.33 13.02 -14.77
CA ALA A 68 14.17 13.52 -13.69
C ALA A 68 15.26 14.52 -14.15
N SER A 69 15.79 14.36 -15.36
CA SER A 69 16.76 15.30 -15.94
C SER A 69 16.14 16.66 -16.27
N TRP A 70 14.87 16.69 -16.67
CA TRP A 70 14.13 17.93 -16.87
C TRP A 70 13.78 18.59 -15.53
N LEU A 71 13.35 17.80 -14.55
CA LEU A 71 13.10 18.28 -13.19
C LEU A 71 14.34 18.91 -12.56
N ALA A 72 15.50 18.27 -12.77
CA ALA A 72 16.81 18.80 -12.41
C ALA A 72 17.07 20.18 -13.04
N GLY A 73 16.70 20.36 -14.32
CA GLY A 73 16.81 21.62 -15.05
C GLY A 73 15.84 22.71 -14.57
N TYR A 74 14.58 22.35 -14.30
CA TYR A 74 13.58 23.28 -13.75
C TYR A 74 14.01 23.81 -12.37
N LEU A 75 14.54 22.93 -11.52
CA LEU A 75 15.04 23.29 -10.20
C LEU A 75 16.42 23.98 -10.25
N ALA A 76 17.21 23.78 -11.31
CA ALA A 76 18.47 24.50 -11.50
C ALA A 76 18.27 26.02 -11.66
N ASN A 77 17.10 26.45 -12.16
CA ASN A 77 16.73 27.88 -12.23
C ASN A 77 16.48 28.52 -10.86
N LEU A 78 16.36 27.71 -9.78
CA LEU A 78 16.27 28.18 -8.39
C LEU A 78 17.65 28.36 -7.72
N ASN A 79 18.69 28.51 -8.54
CA ASN A 79 20.08 28.78 -8.17
C ASN A 79 20.73 27.70 -7.26
N MET A 80 20.80 26.47 -7.74
CA MET A 80 21.58 25.40 -7.09
C MET A 80 22.15 24.37 -8.08
N SER A 81 23.42 24.51 -8.42
CA SER A 81 24.19 23.51 -9.20
C SER A 81 24.29 22.16 -8.50
N GLN A 82 24.18 22.13 -7.17
CA GLN A 82 24.14 20.90 -6.37
C GLN A 82 22.85 20.10 -6.57
N ILE A 83 21.73 20.79 -6.86
CA ILE A 83 20.44 20.15 -7.10
C ILE A 83 20.49 19.31 -8.39
N SER A 84 20.95 19.87 -9.50
CA SER A 84 20.94 19.16 -10.79
C SER A 84 21.79 17.88 -10.78
N SER A 85 22.95 17.94 -10.12
CA SER A 85 23.83 16.78 -9.93
C SER A 85 23.23 15.71 -8.99
N PHE A 86 22.50 16.13 -7.96
CA PHE A 86 21.74 15.24 -7.07
C PHE A 86 20.64 14.48 -7.83
N PHE A 87 19.83 15.19 -8.62
CA PHE A 87 18.73 14.59 -9.39
C PHE A 87 19.22 13.61 -10.46
N SER A 88 20.30 13.95 -11.16
CA SER A 88 20.88 13.07 -12.18
C SER A 88 21.36 11.73 -11.58
N ARG A 89 21.90 11.74 -10.36
CA ARG A 89 22.34 10.52 -9.65
C ARG A 89 21.16 9.66 -9.19
N VAL A 90 20.09 10.28 -8.68
CA VAL A 90 18.85 9.58 -8.30
C VAL A 90 18.24 8.91 -9.53
N ALA A 91 18.14 9.63 -10.66
CA ALA A 91 17.62 9.10 -11.91
C ALA A 91 18.39 7.87 -12.41
N VAL A 92 19.73 7.95 -12.40
CA VAL A 92 20.58 6.83 -12.82
C VAL A 92 20.41 5.61 -11.91
N LYS A 93 20.36 5.80 -10.59
CA LYS A 93 20.18 4.68 -9.65
C LYS A 93 18.78 4.03 -9.74
N VAL A 94 17.73 4.83 -9.96
CA VAL A 94 16.36 4.33 -10.15
C VAL A 94 16.21 3.60 -11.49
N VAL A 95 16.87 4.07 -12.55
CA VAL A 95 16.87 3.39 -13.86
C VAL A 95 17.72 2.11 -13.85
N GLN A 96 18.84 2.10 -13.13
CA GLN A 96 19.75 0.94 -13.05
C GLN A 96 19.23 -0.16 -12.13
N ASN A 97 18.58 0.20 -11.01
CA ASN A 97 17.88 -0.77 -10.18
C ASN A 97 16.51 -1.07 -10.82
N LYS A 98 16.33 -2.26 -11.41
CA LYS A 98 15.01 -2.79 -11.81
C LYS A 98 14.02 -2.97 -10.64
N GLY A 99 14.32 -2.41 -9.46
CA GLY A 99 13.60 -2.60 -8.20
C GLY A 99 12.47 -1.60 -8.00
N GLY A 100 11.36 -1.81 -8.72
CA GLY A 100 9.99 -1.43 -8.33
C GLY A 100 9.71 -0.01 -7.78
N ASN A 101 8.50 0.17 -7.24
CA ASN A 101 8.00 1.46 -6.72
C ASN A 101 8.85 2.03 -5.56
N ILE A 102 9.54 1.17 -4.80
CA ILE A 102 10.28 1.53 -3.58
C ILE A 102 11.45 2.49 -3.87
N ALA A 103 12.21 2.26 -4.95
CA ALA A 103 13.31 3.14 -5.33
C ALA A 103 12.81 4.54 -5.78
N THR A 104 11.62 4.58 -6.38
CA THR A 104 10.97 5.82 -6.83
C THR A 104 10.42 6.62 -5.64
N ASP A 105 9.74 5.94 -4.70
CA ASP A 105 9.22 6.55 -3.48
C ASP A 105 10.35 7.12 -2.61
N PHE A 106 11.44 6.38 -2.46
CA PHE A 106 12.63 6.85 -1.74
C PHE A 106 13.31 8.04 -2.43
N GLY A 107 13.45 7.99 -3.75
CA GLY A 107 13.99 9.11 -4.54
C GLY A 107 13.15 10.38 -4.38
N ALA A 108 11.82 10.27 -4.46
CA ALA A 108 10.89 11.39 -4.25
C ALA A 108 10.99 11.94 -2.81
N TYR A 109 11.13 11.07 -1.82
CA TYR A 109 11.28 11.48 -0.42
C TYR A 109 12.58 12.25 -0.17
N CYS A 110 13.71 11.76 -0.69
CA CYS A 110 14.99 12.45 -0.58
C CYS A 110 14.96 13.84 -1.24
N VAL A 111 14.31 13.95 -2.41
CA VAL A 111 14.09 15.22 -3.11
C VAL A 111 13.24 16.17 -2.26
N PHE A 112 12.13 15.68 -1.73
CA PHE A 112 11.21 16.47 -0.92
C PHE A 112 11.88 17.01 0.35
N LYS A 113 12.62 16.15 1.06
CA LYS A 113 13.38 16.54 2.24
C LYS A 113 14.48 17.55 1.93
N TYR A 114 15.13 17.42 0.77
CA TYR A 114 16.16 18.37 0.31
C TYR A 114 15.56 19.76 0.10
N ILE A 115 14.43 19.84 -0.62
CA ILE A 115 13.72 21.11 -0.89
C ILE A 115 13.29 21.77 0.43
N ILE A 116 12.69 21.02 1.35
CA ILE A 116 12.26 21.54 2.65
C ILE A 116 13.45 22.08 3.46
N ASN A 117 14.57 21.34 3.51
CA ASN A 117 15.75 21.78 4.26
C ASN A 117 16.38 23.03 3.65
N ALA A 118 16.42 23.14 2.33
CA ALA A 118 16.89 24.32 1.64
C ALA A 118 15.99 25.55 1.90
N LEU A 119 14.67 25.37 1.87
CA LEU A 119 13.70 26.42 2.21
C LEU A 119 13.81 26.88 3.67
N ARG A 120 14.21 25.98 4.58
CA ARG A 120 14.46 26.28 6.00
C ARG A 120 15.85 26.88 6.28
N GLY A 121 16.63 27.21 5.24
CA GLY A 121 17.96 27.83 5.37
C GLY A 121 19.05 26.88 5.89
N GLY A 122 18.80 25.56 5.90
CA GLY A 122 19.76 24.56 6.35
C GLY A 122 20.75 24.19 5.25
N GLN A 123 22.05 24.11 5.60
CA GLN A 123 23.04 23.45 4.74
C GLN A 123 22.83 21.95 4.72
N ILE A 124 22.85 21.37 3.53
CA ILE A 124 22.61 19.94 3.34
C ILE A 124 23.94 19.21 3.43
N LYS A 125 24.05 18.34 4.43
CA LYS A 125 25.14 17.36 4.52
C LYS A 125 24.98 16.33 3.39
N SER A 126 26.10 15.92 2.79
CA SER A 126 26.19 15.27 1.48
C SER A 126 25.30 14.02 1.32
N TRP A 127 25.08 13.60 0.06
CA TRP A 127 24.42 12.34 -0.31
C TRP A 127 24.95 11.12 0.45
N GLU A 128 26.22 11.14 0.86
CA GLU A 128 26.84 10.07 1.66
C GLU A 128 26.23 9.98 3.06
N ASP A 129 25.79 11.09 3.65
CA ASP A 129 25.11 11.09 4.94
C ASP A 129 23.66 10.63 4.81
N ALA A 130 23.01 10.92 3.67
CA ALA A 130 21.68 10.39 3.37
C ALA A 130 21.72 8.88 3.05
N GLU A 131 22.75 8.42 2.33
CA GLU A 131 23.00 7.00 2.09
C GLU A 131 23.39 6.27 3.36
N LYS A 132 24.25 6.85 4.21
CA LYS A 132 24.56 6.27 5.53
C LYS A 132 23.32 6.23 6.41
N ALA A 133 22.51 7.29 6.41
CA ALA A 133 21.25 7.28 7.15
C ALA A 133 20.25 6.28 6.56
N PHE A 134 20.27 6.03 5.25
CA PHE A 134 19.44 5.02 4.61
C PHE A 134 19.92 3.60 4.87
N GLU A 135 21.21 3.31 4.71
CA GLU A 135 21.79 2.01 5.03
C GLU A 135 21.69 1.73 6.53
N LYS A 136 21.91 2.73 7.39
CA LYS A 136 21.61 2.64 8.82
C LYS A 136 20.13 2.43 9.10
N ALA A 137 19.22 3.16 8.44
CA ALA A 137 17.79 2.94 8.60
C ALA A 137 17.34 1.60 8.01
N LYS A 138 18.06 1.04 7.04
CA LYS A 138 17.85 -0.28 6.43
C LYS A 138 18.45 -1.39 7.28
N GLU A 139 19.53 -1.13 8.02
CA GLU A 139 20.08 -2.00 9.06
C GLU A 139 19.19 -1.98 10.30
N GLU A 140 18.77 -0.81 10.79
CA GLU A 140 17.81 -0.65 11.89
C GLU A 140 16.42 -1.18 11.52
N ALA A 141 15.99 -1.00 10.26
CA ALA A 141 14.82 -1.66 9.73
C ALA A 141 15.08 -3.13 9.45
N GLY A 142 16.31 -3.60 9.23
CA GLY A 142 16.64 -5.03 9.12
C GLY A 142 16.69 -5.72 10.48
N GLU A 143 17.01 -4.99 11.54
CA GLU A 143 17.01 -5.44 12.94
C GLU A 143 15.61 -5.36 13.56
N LYS A 144 14.69 -4.56 12.99
CA LYS A 144 13.26 -4.50 13.37
C LYS A 144 12.29 -5.09 12.34
N SER A 145 12.76 -5.40 11.14
CA SER A 145 12.06 -6.17 10.12
C SER A 145 12.78 -7.49 10.03
N GLU A 146 12.41 -8.40 10.93
CA GLU A 146 12.04 -9.70 10.41
C GLU A 146 11.08 -9.43 9.24
N VAL A 147 11.60 -9.41 8.00
CA VAL A 147 10.79 -9.83 6.86
C VAL A 147 10.11 -11.08 7.38
N PRO A 148 8.76 -11.11 7.53
CA PRO A 148 8.12 -12.27 8.10
C PRO A 148 8.65 -13.42 7.28
N SER A 149 9.37 -14.31 7.95
CA SER A 149 9.76 -15.57 7.36
C SER A 149 8.51 -16.10 6.64
N THR A 150 8.71 -16.72 5.48
CA THR A 150 7.71 -17.33 4.61
C THR A 150 6.96 -18.48 5.30
N VAL A 151 6.58 -18.28 6.55
CA VAL A 151 5.91 -19.19 7.45
C VAL A 151 4.44 -19.02 7.15
N LEU A 152 3.88 -20.07 6.56
CA LEU A 152 2.45 -20.18 6.35
C LEU A 152 1.70 -19.97 7.68
N PRO A 153 0.46 -19.46 7.65
CA PRO A 153 -0.37 -19.34 8.84
C PRO A 153 -0.44 -20.66 9.61
N ILE A 154 -0.18 -20.60 10.91
CA ILE A 154 -0.14 -21.77 11.78
C ILE A 154 -1.53 -21.99 12.36
N ALA A 155 -2.05 -23.22 12.26
CA ALA A 155 -3.34 -23.57 12.83
C ALA A 155 -3.41 -23.23 14.33
N GLY A 156 -4.54 -22.68 14.77
CA GLY A 156 -4.77 -22.19 16.13
C GLY A 156 -4.29 -20.76 16.38
N CYS A 157 -3.34 -20.24 15.60
CA CYS A 157 -2.94 -18.82 15.69
C CYS A 157 -3.97 -17.91 15.05
N LYS A 158 -3.98 -16.64 15.49
CA LYS A 158 -4.87 -15.61 14.95
C LYS A 158 -4.09 -14.60 14.13
N TYR A 159 -4.72 -14.11 13.09
CA TYR A 159 -4.13 -13.22 12.12
C TYR A 159 -5.12 -12.13 11.72
N ALA A 160 -4.60 -10.93 11.44
CA ALA A 160 -5.26 -10.02 10.52
C ALA A 160 -4.77 -10.35 9.10
N ILE A 161 -5.70 -10.50 8.16
CA ILE A 161 -5.40 -10.74 6.74
C ILE A 161 -5.48 -9.39 6.03
N LYS A 162 -4.32 -8.84 5.62
CA LYS A 162 -4.23 -7.52 4.98
C LYS A 162 -3.83 -7.64 3.53
N ILE A 163 -4.25 -6.71 2.68
CA ILE A 163 -3.73 -6.58 1.33
C ILE A 163 -2.26 -6.16 1.43
N TRP A 164 -1.37 -6.95 0.81
CA TRP A 164 0.07 -6.77 0.83
C TRP A 164 0.48 -5.34 0.45
N GLY A 165 1.35 -4.73 1.26
CA GLY A 165 1.85 -3.37 1.03
C GLY A 165 0.81 -2.27 1.29
N THR A 166 -0.31 -2.57 1.93
CA THR A 166 -1.33 -1.58 2.29
C THR A 166 -1.80 -1.77 3.73
N ASN A 167 -2.61 -0.82 4.23
CA ASN A 167 -3.30 -0.99 5.52
C ASN A 167 -4.77 -1.43 5.37
N SER A 168 -5.16 -1.98 4.22
CA SER A 168 -6.51 -2.53 4.02
C SER A 168 -6.57 -3.98 4.52
N ALA A 169 -7.46 -4.26 5.47
CA ALA A 169 -7.68 -5.58 6.05
C ALA A 169 -9.03 -6.17 5.64
N PHE A 170 -9.07 -7.49 5.53
CA PHE A 170 -10.31 -8.25 5.47
C PHE A 170 -11.09 -7.98 6.77
N THR A 171 -12.34 -7.54 6.62
CA THR A 171 -13.19 -7.10 7.71
C THR A 171 -14.58 -7.68 7.51
N CYS A 172 -15.04 -8.47 8.48
CA CYS A 172 -16.42 -8.91 8.50
C CYS A 172 -17.34 -7.75 8.91
N VAL A 173 -18.28 -7.38 8.04
CA VAL A 173 -19.32 -6.37 8.27
C VAL A 173 -20.68 -7.06 8.25
N ASP A 174 -21.68 -6.44 8.88
CA ASP A 174 -23.05 -6.96 8.91
C ASP A 174 -23.13 -8.44 9.30
N ASN A 175 -22.31 -8.82 10.28
CA ASN A 175 -22.10 -10.16 10.84
C ASN A 175 -21.55 -11.24 9.91
N THR A 176 -21.63 -11.11 8.58
CA THR A 176 -21.24 -12.18 7.65
C THR A 176 -20.64 -11.71 6.34
N GLU A 177 -20.70 -10.43 5.97
CA GLU A 177 -20.20 -9.95 4.69
C GLU A 177 -18.71 -9.60 4.81
N MET A 178 -17.89 -9.96 3.82
CA MET A 178 -16.47 -9.58 3.82
C MET A 178 -16.23 -8.31 3.02
N ARG A 179 -15.62 -7.31 3.66
CA ARG A 179 -15.19 -6.07 3.01
C ARG A 179 -13.73 -5.77 3.33
N LEU A 180 -13.09 -4.98 2.48
CA LEU A 180 -11.82 -4.34 2.81
C LEU A 180 -12.10 -3.03 3.57
N ARG A 181 -11.49 -2.89 4.74
CA ARG A 181 -11.52 -1.67 5.55
C ARG A 181 -10.11 -1.37 6.07
N TYR A 182 -9.90 -0.17 6.56
CA TYR A 182 -8.66 0.19 7.23
C TYR A 182 -8.44 -0.72 8.45
N TYR A 183 -7.23 -1.25 8.59
CA TYR A 183 -6.88 -2.09 9.72
C TYR A 183 -6.82 -1.27 11.02
N CYS A 184 -7.65 -1.64 11.99
CA CYS A 184 -7.73 -1.01 13.31
C CYS A 184 -7.68 -2.02 14.46
N GLY A 185 -7.43 -3.30 14.19
CA GLY A 185 -7.30 -4.34 15.21
C GLY A 185 -8.64 -4.82 15.81
N SER A 186 -9.77 -4.46 15.20
CA SER A 186 -11.11 -4.92 15.60
C SER A 186 -11.23 -6.45 15.56
N THR A 187 -12.09 -7.04 16.40
CA THR A 187 -12.39 -8.49 16.38
C THR A 187 -12.95 -8.97 15.04
N THR A 188 -13.66 -8.10 14.31
CA THR A 188 -14.14 -8.37 12.95
C THR A 188 -13.02 -8.46 11.90
N GLN A 189 -11.79 -8.11 12.27
CA GLN A 189 -10.59 -8.20 11.43
C GLN A 189 -9.64 -9.33 11.89
N ARG A 190 -10.05 -10.14 12.88
CA ARG A 190 -9.25 -11.24 13.43
C ARG A 190 -9.73 -12.57 12.89
N PHE A 191 -8.81 -13.31 12.31
CA PHE A 191 -9.05 -14.60 11.68
C PHE A 191 -8.20 -15.65 12.38
N ARG A 192 -8.84 -16.59 13.06
CA ARG A 192 -8.18 -17.75 13.63
C ARG A 192 -7.96 -18.79 12.52
N CYS A 193 -6.71 -19.15 12.27
CA CYS A 193 -6.35 -20.19 11.32
C CYS A 193 -6.80 -21.57 11.84
N THR A 194 -7.40 -22.38 10.99
CA THR A 194 -7.82 -23.74 11.27
C THR A 194 -7.22 -24.70 10.24
N TYR A 195 -7.17 -25.98 10.61
CA TYR A 195 -6.77 -27.05 9.70
C TYR A 195 -7.73 -28.22 9.87
N TYR A 196 -8.37 -28.63 8.79
CA TYR A 196 -9.39 -29.68 8.77
C TYR A 196 -9.24 -30.50 7.49
N GLU A 197 -9.16 -31.83 7.61
CA GLU A 197 -9.02 -32.77 6.49
C GLU A 197 -7.93 -32.36 5.48
N GLY A 198 -6.76 -31.93 5.97
CA GLY A 198 -5.63 -31.53 5.12
C GLY A 198 -5.75 -30.12 4.50
N ASN A 199 -6.82 -29.38 4.81
CA ASN A 199 -7.10 -28.07 4.24
C ASN A 199 -7.07 -26.98 5.32
N MET A 200 -6.46 -25.84 4.99
CA MET A 200 -6.47 -24.67 5.85
C MET A 200 -7.79 -23.91 5.71
N GLY A 201 -8.25 -23.32 6.79
CA GLY A 201 -9.42 -22.44 6.83
C GLY A 201 -9.18 -21.28 7.79
N PHE A 202 -10.11 -20.32 7.81
CA PHE A 202 -10.02 -19.16 8.69
C PHE A 202 -11.37 -18.86 9.31
N ILE A 203 -11.44 -18.72 10.63
CA ILE A 203 -12.65 -18.29 11.34
C ILE A 203 -12.51 -16.82 11.69
N CYS A 204 -13.39 -15.96 11.17
CA CYS A 204 -13.47 -14.57 11.59
C CYS A 204 -14.10 -14.51 12.99
N GLU A 205 -13.36 -14.03 14.00
CA GLU A 205 -13.82 -14.03 15.40
C GLU A 205 -14.99 -13.08 15.64
N GLY A 206 -15.04 -11.94 14.93
CA GLY A 206 -16.13 -10.96 15.08
C GLY A 206 -17.42 -11.28 14.32
N ALA A 207 -17.45 -12.34 13.52
CA ALA A 207 -18.64 -12.73 12.77
C ALA A 207 -19.75 -13.30 13.68
N ASP A 208 -21.02 -13.15 13.26
CA ASP A 208 -22.21 -13.62 13.99
C ASP A 208 -22.22 -13.23 15.48
N GLY A 209 -22.04 -11.94 15.76
CA GLY A 209 -22.00 -11.42 17.13
C GLY A 209 -20.87 -11.99 17.99
N GLY A 210 -19.76 -12.41 17.39
CA GLY A 210 -18.59 -12.93 18.11
C GLY A 210 -18.53 -14.46 18.25
N LYS A 211 -19.51 -15.20 17.71
CA LYS A 211 -19.50 -16.67 17.72
C LYS A 211 -18.47 -17.27 16.76
N GLY A 212 -18.09 -16.48 15.76
CA GLY A 212 -17.11 -16.83 14.76
C GLY A 212 -17.70 -17.66 13.63
N ARG A 213 -17.33 -17.31 12.40
CA ARG A 213 -17.79 -17.97 11.17
C ARG A 213 -16.63 -18.16 10.21
N TYR A 214 -16.66 -19.24 9.45
CA TYR A 214 -15.61 -19.56 8.49
C TYR A 214 -15.64 -18.61 7.30
N LEU A 215 -14.45 -18.15 6.90
CA LEU A 215 -14.20 -17.41 5.67
C LEU A 215 -14.36 -18.37 4.49
N GLY A 216 -15.34 -18.06 3.65
CA GLY A 216 -15.70 -18.75 2.42
C GLY A 216 -16.06 -17.72 1.35
N TYR A 217 -16.99 -18.09 0.48
CA TYR A 217 -17.60 -17.19 -0.50
C TYR A 217 -19.11 -17.46 -0.63
N ASP A 218 -19.84 -16.45 -1.13
CA ASP A 218 -21.28 -16.54 -1.40
C ASP A 218 -21.59 -17.03 -2.82
N SER A 219 -22.88 -17.11 -3.18
CA SER A 219 -23.32 -17.52 -4.53
C SER A 219 -22.89 -16.57 -5.65
N TYR A 220 -22.37 -15.39 -5.33
CA TYR A 220 -21.82 -14.41 -6.27
C TYR A 220 -20.29 -14.42 -6.26
N GLU A 221 -19.69 -15.44 -5.63
CA GLU A 221 -18.25 -15.64 -5.48
C GLU A 221 -17.56 -14.50 -4.71
N THR A 222 -18.34 -13.73 -3.96
CA THR A 222 -17.84 -12.69 -3.05
C THR A 222 -17.40 -13.35 -1.76
N LEU A 223 -16.24 -12.98 -1.23
CA LEU A 223 -15.80 -13.51 0.06
C LEU A 223 -16.83 -13.16 1.13
N SER A 224 -17.08 -14.11 2.03
CA SER A 224 -18.05 -13.96 3.11
C SER A 224 -17.68 -14.84 4.30
N CYS A 225 -18.28 -14.57 5.45
CA CYS A 225 -18.16 -15.33 6.69
C CYS A 225 -19.51 -15.92 7.11
N GLN A 226 -20.09 -16.76 6.26
CA GLN A 226 -21.43 -17.33 6.48
C GLN A 226 -21.41 -18.73 7.07
N ALA A 227 -20.37 -19.52 6.84
CA ALA A 227 -20.35 -20.93 7.21
C ALA A 227 -20.05 -21.17 8.70
N TYR A 228 -20.74 -22.16 9.29
CA TYR A 228 -20.48 -22.64 10.65
C TYR A 228 -19.42 -23.75 10.71
N TYR A 229 -19.16 -24.40 9.57
CA TYR A 229 -18.25 -25.54 9.46
C TYR A 229 -17.35 -25.33 8.26
N GLN A 230 -16.12 -25.82 8.34
CA GLN A 230 -15.22 -25.88 7.20
C GLN A 230 -15.69 -26.99 6.26
N ARG A 231 -16.14 -26.63 5.07
CA ARG A 231 -16.41 -27.54 3.95
C ARG A 231 -15.56 -27.09 2.76
N GLY A 232 -15.79 -27.72 1.60
CA GLY A 232 -15.04 -27.42 0.37
C GLY A 232 -14.88 -25.93 0.10
N TRP A 233 -15.95 -25.13 0.26
CA TRP A 233 -15.92 -23.69 -0.07
C TRP A 233 -15.13 -22.83 0.92
N GLU A 234 -14.85 -23.34 2.11
CA GLU A 234 -14.05 -22.69 3.15
C GLU A 234 -12.60 -23.20 3.18
N HIS A 235 -12.24 -24.10 2.25
CA HIS A 235 -10.86 -24.58 2.08
C HIS A 235 -10.04 -23.53 1.36
N ILE A 236 -9.00 -23.04 2.02
CA ILE A 236 -8.11 -21.99 1.54
C ILE A 236 -6.71 -22.56 1.44
N ASN A 237 -6.13 -22.54 0.25
CA ASN A 237 -4.73 -22.80 0.00
C ASN A 237 -3.97 -21.46 -0.04
N VAL A 238 -2.92 -21.37 0.78
CA VAL A 238 -2.10 -20.17 0.94
C VAL A 238 -0.76 -20.41 0.25
N MET A 239 -0.47 -19.66 -0.80
CA MET A 239 0.75 -19.83 -1.59
C MET A 239 1.62 -18.58 -1.50
N SER A 240 2.88 -18.74 -1.11
CA SER A 240 3.86 -17.65 -1.08
C SER A 240 4.24 -17.20 -2.49
N GLU A 241 4.49 -15.90 -2.68
CA GLU A 241 4.93 -15.33 -3.97
C GLU A 241 6.39 -14.85 -3.91
N GLU A 242 7.11 -14.95 -5.03
CA GLU A 242 8.54 -14.57 -5.16
C GLU A 242 8.83 -13.09 -4.84
N GLY A 243 7.79 -12.24 -4.82
CA GLY A 243 7.88 -10.82 -4.44
C GLY A 243 7.32 -10.49 -3.05
N GLY A 244 7.18 -11.49 -2.18
CA GLY A 244 6.58 -11.34 -0.85
C GLY A 244 5.06 -11.40 -0.86
N GLY A 245 4.51 -11.63 0.34
CA GLY A 245 3.09 -11.89 0.55
C GLY A 245 2.64 -13.24 0.04
N TYR A 246 1.33 -13.44 0.07
CA TYR A 246 0.68 -14.71 -0.26
C TYR A 246 -0.49 -14.49 -1.21
N LYS A 247 -0.77 -15.46 -2.07
CA LYS A 247 -2.06 -15.60 -2.75
C LYS A 247 -2.95 -16.57 -1.99
N LEU A 248 -4.23 -16.22 -1.91
CA LEU A 248 -5.26 -17.10 -1.38
C LEU A 248 -5.96 -17.77 -2.56
N TRP A 249 -6.09 -19.08 -2.50
CA TRP A 249 -6.81 -19.89 -3.47
C TRP A 249 -7.86 -20.69 -2.74
N MET A 250 -9.09 -20.69 -3.24
CA MET A 250 -10.23 -21.36 -2.60
C MET A 250 -10.75 -22.45 -3.52
N THR A 251 -11.23 -23.55 -2.94
CA THR A 251 -11.84 -24.62 -3.73
C THR A 251 -13.18 -24.14 -4.28
N LYS A 252 -13.32 -24.21 -5.60
CA LYS A 252 -14.54 -23.90 -6.35
C LYS A 252 -14.89 -25.11 -7.19
N ASP A 253 -15.99 -25.76 -6.85
CA ASP A 253 -16.46 -26.99 -7.50
C ASP A 253 -15.36 -28.06 -7.54
N ASP A 254 -14.70 -28.22 -8.69
CA ASP A 254 -13.66 -29.21 -8.98
C ASP A 254 -12.24 -28.63 -9.15
N HIS A 255 -12.06 -27.32 -8.97
CA HIS A 255 -10.78 -26.64 -9.17
C HIS A 255 -10.49 -25.60 -8.07
N PHE A 256 -9.30 -25.00 -8.12
CA PHE A 256 -8.93 -23.88 -7.25
C PHE A 256 -9.07 -22.54 -7.98
N ALA A 257 -9.71 -21.57 -7.35
CA ALA A 257 -9.85 -20.22 -7.85
C ALA A 257 -9.14 -19.21 -6.93
N PRO A 258 -8.29 -18.31 -7.45
CA PRO A 258 -7.63 -17.32 -6.62
C PRO A 258 -8.58 -16.21 -6.16
N VAL A 259 -8.31 -15.64 -4.98
CA VAL A 259 -8.99 -14.46 -4.45
C VAL A 259 -8.38 -13.19 -5.03
N GLN A 260 -9.21 -12.29 -5.52
CA GLN A 260 -8.84 -11.02 -6.13
C GLN A 260 -9.65 -9.87 -5.53
N LYS A 261 -8.98 -8.76 -5.23
CA LYS A 261 -9.61 -7.46 -4.98
C LYS A 261 -10.17 -6.92 -6.30
N VAL A 262 -11.50 -6.84 -6.41
CA VAL A 262 -12.18 -6.42 -7.65
C VAL A 262 -12.50 -4.93 -7.68
N ASN A 263 -12.61 -4.29 -6.52
CA ASN A 263 -12.81 -2.84 -6.39
C ASN A 263 -12.20 -2.34 -5.06
N THR A 264 -12.54 -1.14 -4.60
CA THR A 264 -11.98 -0.54 -3.39
C THR A 264 -12.22 -1.36 -2.12
N ASP A 265 -13.35 -2.06 -2.03
CA ASP A 265 -13.80 -2.70 -0.79
C ASP A 265 -14.22 -4.16 -0.91
N THR A 266 -14.20 -4.72 -2.11
CA THR A 266 -14.74 -6.05 -2.40
C THR A 266 -13.62 -6.97 -2.88
N VAL A 267 -13.64 -8.20 -2.34
CA VAL A 267 -12.79 -9.31 -2.73
C VAL A 267 -13.68 -10.47 -3.21
N LYS A 268 -13.30 -11.07 -4.33
CA LYS A 268 -14.02 -12.17 -4.98
C LYS A 268 -13.07 -13.28 -5.38
N MET A 269 -13.58 -14.49 -5.59
CA MET A 269 -12.87 -15.46 -6.42
C MET A 269 -12.91 -15.01 -7.88
N MET A 270 -11.79 -15.19 -8.58
CA MET A 270 -11.64 -14.82 -9.99
C MET A 270 -10.82 -15.88 -10.71
N ALA A 271 -10.85 -15.92 -12.05
CA ALA A 271 -10.02 -16.85 -12.82
C ALA A 271 -8.50 -16.58 -12.67
N THR A 272 -8.12 -15.33 -12.41
CA THR A 272 -6.75 -14.90 -12.16
C THR A 272 -6.72 -13.87 -11.04
N SER A 273 -5.58 -13.74 -10.36
CA SER A 273 -5.40 -12.74 -9.32
C SER A 273 -4.00 -12.15 -9.32
N THR A 274 -3.94 -10.82 -9.22
CA THR A 274 -2.74 -10.06 -8.87
C THR A 274 -2.73 -9.65 -7.40
N THR A 275 -3.78 -10.00 -6.65
CA THR A 275 -3.93 -9.63 -5.25
C THR A 275 -3.05 -10.51 -4.38
N ARG A 276 -2.22 -9.87 -3.55
CA ARG A 276 -1.43 -10.52 -2.52
C ARG A 276 -1.91 -10.07 -1.15
N VAL A 277 -1.77 -10.93 -0.16
CA VAL A 277 -2.07 -10.64 1.23
C VAL A 277 -0.85 -10.85 2.11
N GLU A 278 -0.85 -10.21 3.28
CA GLU A 278 0.01 -10.54 4.42
C GLU A 278 -0.84 -11.03 5.59
N PHE A 279 -0.23 -11.87 6.42
CA PHE A 279 -0.80 -12.32 7.67
C PHE A 279 -0.06 -11.65 8.81
N VAL A 280 -0.73 -10.73 9.51
CA VAL A 280 -0.20 -10.08 10.70
C VAL A 280 -0.70 -10.84 11.91
N LYS A 281 0.19 -11.53 12.64
CA LYS A 281 -0.19 -12.28 13.83
C LYS A 281 -0.79 -11.34 14.87
N VAL A 282 -1.95 -11.70 15.40
CA VAL A 282 -2.65 -10.99 16.48
C VAL A 282 -2.86 -11.97 17.63
N GLY A 283 -2.77 -11.48 18.87
CA GLY A 283 -2.67 -12.30 20.10
C GLY A 283 -3.63 -13.46 20.23
#